data_AF-A0A839EYP9-F1
#
_entry.id   AF-A0A839EYP9-F1
#
_cell.length_a   1.000
_cell.length_b   1.000
_cell.length_c   1.000
_cell.angle_alpha   90.00
_cell.angle_beta   90.00
_cell.angle_gamma   90.00
#
_symmetry.space_group_name_H-M   'P 1'
#
loop_
_entity.id
_entity.type
_entity.pdbx_description
1 polymer ?
#
loop_
_entity_poly.entity_id
_entity_poly.type
_entity_poly.pdbx_seq_one_letter_code
_entity_poly.pdbx_strand_id
1 'polypeptide(L)'
;MKRYCLPCALVLATAFAGSFAHAVDVAKVPVRVDDGAARIDAPPRVARKGMTWGVGVRVSADPGIVFVSCHGRPAIGGHGCDAYQGDTACSAKRPVLCVEVDGRARPDGIATPPSGGVMHAGFYSGWAHGRVALTRAVRGDAFARRSDADAYCAARLGAGWRVAEHHDGVDEQGGHGGWGFVAEGRIASRSRFWVAIDDTGANCWDPRR
;
A
#
# COMPACT_ATOMS: atom_id res chain seq x y z
N MET A 1 48.20 20.29 -65.40
CA MET A 1 48.52 19.74 -66.76
C MET A 1 48.60 18.21 -66.66
N LYS A 2 48.20 17.47 -67.72
CA LYS A 2 48.43 16.01 -67.98
C LYS A 2 47.95 15.04 -66.86
N ARG A 3 47.00 14.10 -67.02
CA ARG A 3 46.75 12.99 -68.01
C ARG A 3 47.73 11.80 -67.91
N TYR A 4 47.22 10.62 -68.32
CA TYR A 4 47.79 9.26 -68.33
C TYR A 4 47.60 8.45 -67.02
N CYS A 5 47.27 7.13 -67.03
CA CYS A 5 46.80 6.26 -68.12
C CYS A 5 46.01 5.01 -67.64
N LEU A 6 45.43 4.27 -68.60
CA LEU A 6 44.91 2.88 -68.54
C LEU A 6 46.06 1.84 -68.56
N PRO A 7 45.82 0.50 -68.60
CA PRO A 7 44.70 -0.35 -68.13
C PRO A 7 45.18 -1.62 -67.36
N CYS A 8 44.29 -2.58 -67.05
CA CYS A 8 44.55 -4.02 -67.26
C CYS A 8 43.25 -4.86 -67.29
N ALA A 9 43.20 -5.95 -68.06
CA ALA A 9 42.07 -6.88 -68.16
C ALA A 9 42.51 -8.28 -68.65
N LEU A 10 41.84 -9.35 -68.19
CA LEU A 10 41.95 -10.80 -68.54
C LEU A 10 40.82 -11.53 -67.73
N VAL A 11 40.35 -12.80 -67.88
CA VAL A 11 40.25 -13.89 -68.90
C VAL A 11 39.75 -15.13 -68.09
N LEU A 12 38.82 -16.03 -68.50
CA LEU A 12 38.06 -16.30 -69.73
C LEU A 12 36.68 -16.96 -69.38
N ALA A 13 36.04 -17.59 -70.38
CA ALA A 13 35.19 -18.81 -70.43
C ALA A 13 34.91 -19.64 -69.14
N THR A 14 33.85 -20.47 -69.04
CA THR A 14 33.25 -21.38 -70.05
C THR A 14 31.71 -21.48 -70.03
N ALA A 15 31.13 -22.33 -70.90
CA ALA A 15 29.69 -22.39 -71.22
C ALA A 15 28.92 -23.56 -70.56
N PHE A 16 27.59 -23.51 -70.69
CA PHE A 16 26.62 -24.50 -70.19
C PHE A 16 26.74 -25.89 -70.84
N ALA A 17 26.58 -26.94 -70.03
CA ALA A 17 26.01 -28.23 -70.43
C ALA A 17 25.50 -28.99 -69.18
N GLY A 18 24.30 -29.57 -69.23
CA GLY A 18 23.75 -30.40 -68.14
C GLY A 18 22.22 -30.40 -68.09
N SER A 19 21.60 -31.52 -68.46
CA SER A 19 20.13 -31.70 -68.43
C SER A 19 19.64 -32.38 -67.15
N PHE A 20 18.38 -32.10 -66.85
CA PHE A 20 17.48 -32.70 -65.85
C PHE A 20 17.79 -34.13 -65.37
N ALA A 21 17.80 -34.28 -64.04
CA ALA A 21 17.26 -35.46 -63.35
C ALA A 21 16.69 -35.03 -61.98
N HIS A 22 15.36 -34.97 -61.84
CA HIS A 22 14.72 -34.74 -60.54
C HIS A 22 14.58 -36.06 -59.78
N ALA A 23 15.47 -36.30 -58.82
CA ALA A 23 15.20 -37.23 -57.72
C ALA A 23 14.44 -36.47 -56.61
N VAL A 24 13.31 -37.01 -56.16
CA VAL A 24 12.49 -36.41 -55.09
C VAL A 24 12.93 -37.01 -53.75
N ASP A 25 13.96 -36.42 -53.14
CA ASP A 25 14.46 -36.87 -51.85
C ASP A 25 13.62 -36.26 -50.71
N VAL A 26 12.96 -37.13 -49.93
CA VAL A 26 12.04 -36.70 -48.86
C VAL A 26 12.84 -36.34 -47.61
N ALA A 27 13.41 -35.13 -47.63
CA ALA A 27 14.11 -34.57 -46.49
C ALA A 27 13.21 -34.58 -45.24
N LYS A 28 13.60 -35.35 -44.22
CA LYS A 28 12.93 -35.37 -42.92
C LYS A 28 12.90 -33.97 -42.33
N VAL A 29 11.72 -33.35 -42.29
CA VAL A 29 11.49 -32.13 -41.50
C VAL A 29 11.76 -32.48 -40.03
N PRO A 30 12.74 -31.84 -39.36
CA PRO A 30 12.94 -32.06 -37.94
C PRO A 30 11.76 -31.44 -37.20
N VAL A 31 10.88 -32.29 -36.67
CA VAL A 31 9.85 -31.86 -35.73
C VAL A 31 10.56 -31.28 -34.51
N ARG A 32 10.52 -29.95 -34.36
CA ARG A 32 10.78 -29.33 -33.06
C ARG A 32 9.67 -29.79 -32.14
N VAL A 33 10.00 -30.64 -31.19
CA VAL A 33 9.22 -30.76 -29.96
C VAL A 33 9.50 -29.46 -29.23
N ASP A 34 8.58 -28.50 -29.33
CA ASP A 34 8.58 -27.39 -28.39
C ASP A 34 8.29 -27.99 -27.01
N ASP A 35 9.26 -27.92 -26.10
CA ASP A 35 9.11 -28.36 -24.70
C ASP A 35 8.12 -27.44 -23.98
N GLY A 36 6.85 -27.65 -24.27
CA GLY A 36 5.67 -26.99 -23.72
C GLY A 36 5.41 -27.38 -22.27
N ALA A 37 6.46 -27.32 -21.44
CA ALA A 37 6.39 -27.33 -20.00
C ALA A 37 5.64 -26.07 -19.56
N ALA A 38 4.30 -26.13 -19.63
CA ALA A 38 3.41 -25.12 -19.10
C ALA A 38 3.84 -24.84 -17.66
N ARG A 39 4.26 -23.60 -17.40
CA ARG A 39 4.53 -23.17 -16.03
C ARG A 39 3.21 -23.32 -15.28
N ILE A 40 3.18 -24.25 -14.33
CA ILE A 40 2.10 -24.31 -13.36
C ILE A 40 2.19 -22.99 -12.59
N ASP A 41 1.32 -22.04 -12.92
CA ASP A 41 1.35 -20.73 -12.29
C ASP A 41 1.21 -20.93 -10.78
N ALA A 42 2.21 -20.48 -10.03
CA ALA A 42 2.22 -20.60 -8.59
C ALA A 42 0.94 -19.94 -8.05
N PRO A 43 0.21 -20.58 -7.12
CA PRO A 43 -1.12 -20.12 -6.70
C PRO A 43 -1.07 -18.64 -6.32
N PRO A 44 -2.03 -17.82 -6.79
CA PRO A 44 -1.92 -16.37 -6.76
C PRO A 44 -1.67 -15.90 -5.33
N ARG A 45 -0.46 -15.36 -5.09
CA ARG A 45 -0.01 -14.98 -3.75
C ARG A 45 -1.05 -14.06 -3.13
N VAL A 46 -1.62 -14.48 -1.99
CA VAL A 46 -2.60 -13.69 -1.24
C VAL A 46 -2.03 -12.29 -1.07
N ALA A 47 -2.73 -11.29 -1.62
CA ALA A 47 -2.23 -9.93 -1.65
C ALA A 47 -2.18 -9.40 -0.21
N ARG A 48 -0.97 -9.25 0.35
CA ARG A 48 -0.77 -8.73 1.72
C ARG A 48 -1.58 -7.45 1.89
N LYS A 49 -2.39 -7.41 2.94
CA LYS A 49 -3.20 -6.26 3.33
C LYS A 49 -2.57 -5.56 4.52
N GLY A 50 -3.06 -4.37 4.80
CA GLY A 50 -2.86 -3.68 6.06
C GLY A 50 -4.18 -3.08 6.54
N MET A 51 -4.25 -2.81 7.84
CA MET A 51 -5.37 -2.11 8.46
C MET A 51 -5.47 -0.68 7.93
N THR A 52 -6.68 -0.24 7.61
CA THR A 52 -6.98 1.17 7.36
C THR A 52 -8.21 1.59 8.13
N TRP A 53 -8.19 2.81 8.65
CA TRP A 53 -9.33 3.42 9.34
C TRP A 53 -9.95 4.52 8.46
N GLY A 54 -11.12 5.00 8.88
CA GLY A 54 -11.77 6.18 8.30
C GLY A 54 -12.18 7.19 9.37
N VAL A 55 -12.89 8.24 8.97
CA VAL A 55 -13.46 9.21 9.92
C VAL A 55 -14.77 8.65 10.48
N GLY A 56 -14.91 8.65 11.80
CA GLY A 56 -16.09 8.17 12.51
C GLY A 56 -17.28 9.14 12.49
N VAL A 57 -18.21 8.95 13.42
CA VAL A 57 -19.28 9.92 13.69
C VAL A 57 -18.69 11.22 14.25
N ARG A 58 -19.38 12.36 14.03
CA ARG A 58 -18.94 13.66 14.56
C ARG A 58 -19.21 13.75 16.06
N VAL A 59 -18.15 13.88 16.85
CA VAL A 59 -18.16 13.91 18.33
C VAL A 59 -18.18 15.31 18.96
N SER A 60 -17.93 16.36 18.17
CA SER A 60 -17.85 17.74 18.66
C SER A 60 -18.58 18.72 17.73
N ALA A 61 -18.88 19.92 18.25
CA ALA A 61 -19.25 21.07 17.44
C ALA A 61 -18.03 21.74 16.79
N ASP A 62 -16.83 21.64 17.39
CA ASP A 62 -15.60 22.17 16.80
C ASP A 62 -15.13 21.26 15.64
N PRO A 63 -15.01 21.78 14.40
CA PRO A 63 -14.42 21.04 13.28
C PRO A 63 -12.91 20.80 13.43
N GLY A 64 -12.28 21.32 14.50
CA GLY A 64 -10.92 21.00 14.96
C GLY A 64 -10.80 19.68 15.71
N ILE A 65 -11.90 19.03 16.12
CA ILE A 65 -11.87 17.73 16.81
C ILE A 65 -12.40 16.62 15.90
N VAL A 66 -11.64 15.53 15.78
CA VAL A 66 -11.99 14.38 14.93
C VAL A 66 -11.96 13.07 15.71
N PHE A 67 -12.99 12.25 15.50
CA PHE A 67 -12.99 10.84 15.85
C PHE A 67 -12.56 10.02 14.63
N VAL A 68 -11.47 9.26 14.76
CA VAL A 68 -10.97 8.33 13.75
C VAL A 68 -11.20 6.90 14.24
N SER A 69 -11.61 5.99 13.35
CA SER A 69 -12.01 4.65 13.76
C SER A 69 -11.91 3.61 12.65
N CYS A 70 -11.71 2.36 13.07
CA CYS A 70 -11.93 1.14 12.31
C CYS A 70 -13.30 1.12 11.59
N HIS A 71 -14.36 1.59 12.26
CA HIS A 71 -15.72 1.67 11.72
C HIS A 71 -16.00 2.98 10.96
N GLY A 72 -14.99 3.84 10.81
CA GLY A 72 -15.08 5.10 10.10
C GLY A 72 -15.37 4.95 8.60
N ARG A 73 -15.97 5.98 8.01
CA ARG A 73 -16.31 6.02 6.58
C ARG A 73 -15.14 6.57 5.75
N PRO A 74 -14.99 6.13 4.48
CA PRO A 74 -15.76 5.08 3.81
C PRO A 74 -15.47 3.67 4.37
N ALA A 75 -16.50 2.83 4.38
CA ALA A 75 -16.41 1.41 4.75
C ALA A 75 -15.74 0.58 3.64
N ILE A 76 -15.13 -0.56 3.98
CA ILE A 76 -14.53 -1.48 2.99
C ILE A 76 -15.31 -2.80 3.02
N GLY A 77 -15.78 -3.25 1.85
CA GLY A 77 -16.70 -4.39 1.73
C GLY A 77 -18.05 -4.20 2.43
N GLY A 78 -18.38 -2.98 2.89
CA GLY A 78 -19.54 -2.71 3.75
C GLY A 78 -19.24 -2.81 5.26
N HIS A 79 -18.04 -3.26 5.63
CA HIS A 79 -17.61 -3.48 7.02
C HIS A 79 -16.58 -2.43 7.49
N GLY A 80 -16.07 -2.61 8.71
CA GLY A 80 -15.06 -1.75 9.32
C GLY A 80 -13.65 -1.93 8.72
N CYS A 81 -12.65 -1.92 9.60
CA CYS A 81 -11.30 -2.39 9.32
C CYS A 81 -11.18 -3.87 9.67
N ASP A 82 -10.04 -4.47 9.35
CA ASP A 82 -9.63 -5.78 9.87
C ASP A 82 -8.30 -5.56 10.60
N ALA A 83 -8.35 -5.60 11.94
CA ALA A 83 -7.20 -5.40 12.80
C ALA A 83 -6.32 -6.67 12.96
N TYR A 84 -6.72 -7.81 12.39
CA TYR A 84 -6.01 -9.10 12.54
C TYR A 84 -5.28 -9.53 11.27
N GLN A 85 -5.85 -9.24 10.10
CA GLN A 85 -5.32 -9.62 8.76
C GLN A 85 -5.18 -8.43 7.81
N GLY A 86 -5.68 -7.25 8.18
CA GLY A 86 -5.71 -6.05 7.34
C GLY A 86 -6.89 -6.05 6.35
N ASP A 87 -7.42 -4.86 6.05
CA ASP A 87 -8.57 -4.70 5.13
C ASP A 87 -8.16 -4.28 3.71
N THR A 88 -7.08 -3.52 3.56
CA THR A 88 -6.70 -2.89 2.29
C THR A 88 -5.40 -3.49 1.76
N ALA A 89 -5.40 -3.95 0.51
CA ALA A 89 -4.20 -4.45 -0.16
C ALA A 89 -3.07 -3.40 -0.17
N CYS A 90 -1.87 -3.78 0.26
CA CYS A 90 -0.77 -2.83 0.53
C CYS A 90 -0.26 -2.05 -0.69
N SER A 91 -0.53 -2.56 -1.90
CA SER A 91 -0.23 -1.89 -3.17
C SER A 91 -1.17 -0.72 -3.48
N ALA A 92 -2.29 -0.56 -2.75
CA ALA A 92 -3.18 0.58 -2.86
C ALA A 92 -2.52 1.86 -2.29
N LYS A 93 -2.84 3.02 -2.85
CA LYS A 93 -2.39 4.31 -2.31
C LYS A 93 -3.43 4.87 -1.33
N ARG A 94 -3.05 5.08 -0.07
CA ARG A 94 -3.84 5.78 0.97
C ARG A 94 -2.94 6.81 1.68
N PRO A 95 -3.49 7.90 2.23
CA PRO A 95 -2.79 8.70 3.24
C PRO A 95 -2.34 7.81 4.41
N VAL A 96 -1.26 8.21 5.09
CA VAL A 96 -0.97 7.73 6.44
C VAL A 96 -1.65 8.67 7.42
N LEU A 97 -2.32 8.13 8.45
CA LEU A 97 -2.70 8.92 9.61
C LEU A 97 -1.47 9.06 10.49
N CYS A 98 -0.98 10.28 10.64
CA CYS A 98 0.09 10.58 11.58
C CYS A 98 -0.50 11.19 12.84
N VAL A 99 0.19 10.99 13.97
CA VAL A 99 -0.11 11.60 15.27
C VAL A 99 1.13 12.27 15.86
N GLU A 100 0.91 13.39 16.54
CA GLU A 100 1.86 14.08 17.41
C GLU A 100 1.22 14.10 18.81
N VAL A 101 1.71 13.23 19.71
CA VAL A 101 1.25 13.10 21.10
C VAL A 101 2.09 14.04 21.96
N ASP A 102 1.48 15.13 22.44
CA ASP A 102 2.15 16.24 23.13
C ASP A 102 1.59 16.50 24.54
N GLY A 103 0.71 15.63 25.04
CA GLY A 103 0.14 15.71 26.38
C GLY A 103 -1.05 16.66 26.52
N ARG A 104 -1.53 17.27 25.42
CA ARG A 104 -2.65 18.23 25.48
C ARG A 104 -3.89 17.64 26.16
N ALA A 105 -4.55 18.45 26.99
CA ALA A 105 -5.77 18.08 27.68
C ALA A 105 -6.91 17.76 26.69
N ARG A 106 -7.84 16.89 27.10
CA ARG A 106 -9.08 16.60 26.38
C ARG A 106 -10.02 17.81 26.51
N PRO A 107 -10.49 18.43 25.41
CA PRO A 107 -11.49 19.50 25.48
C PRO A 107 -12.84 19.02 26.05
N ASP A 108 -13.50 19.93 26.77
CA ASP A 108 -14.87 19.72 27.26
C ASP A 108 -15.88 19.56 26.11
N GLY A 109 -17.01 18.90 26.39
CA GLY A 109 -18.12 18.77 25.44
C GLY A 109 -17.88 17.79 24.28
N ILE A 110 -16.76 17.07 24.25
CA ILE A 110 -16.53 15.95 23.32
C ILE A 110 -17.42 14.78 23.72
N ALA A 111 -18.45 14.51 22.92
CA ALA A 111 -19.37 13.41 23.11
C ALA A 111 -18.70 12.06 22.82
N THR A 112 -18.89 11.09 23.72
CA THR A 112 -18.41 9.72 23.54
C THR A 112 -19.30 8.97 22.53
N PRO A 113 -18.75 8.47 21.39
CA PRO A 113 -19.47 7.59 20.46
C PRO A 113 -20.04 6.35 21.17
N PRO A 114 -21.21 5.83 20.78
CA PRO A 114 -21.70 4.55 21.29
C PRO A 114 -20.74 3.41 20.94
N SER A 115 -20.32 2.60 21.92
CA SER A 115 -19.68 1.32 21.65
C SER A 115 -20.73 0.23 21.37
N GLY A 116 -20.44 -0.61 20.38
CA GLY A 116 -21.11 -1.91 20.17
C GLY A 116 -20.28 -3.08 20.70
N GLY A 117 -19.28 -2.80 21.55
CA GLY A 117 -18.33 -3.77 22.10
C GLY A 117 -18.54 -4.03 23.58
N VAL A 118 -17.71 -4.90 24.17
CA VAL A 118 -17.87 -5.38 25.55
C VAL A 118 -17.39 -4.39 26.62
N MET A 119 -16.50 -3.45 26.27
CA MET A 119 -16.02 -2.40 27.17
C MET A 119 -16.87 -1.12 27.10
N HIS A 120 -16.77 -0.29 28.14
CA HIS A 120 -17.39 1.03 28.22
C HIS A 120 -16.99 1.90 27.03
N ALA A 121 -17.90 2.77 26.61
CA ALA A 121 -17.77 3.49 25.34
C ALA A 121 -16.49 4.33 25.22
N GLY A 122 -16.04 4.94 26.32
CA GLY A 122 -14.80 5.73 26.36
C GLY A 122 -13.54 4.94 26.00
N PHE A 123 -13.48 3.64 26.31
CA PHE A 123 -12.35 2.77 26.00
C PHE A 123 -12.09 2.69 24.48
N TYR A 124 -13.15 2.59 23.68
CA TYR A 124 -13.04 2.52 22.21
C TYR A 124 -13.11 3.89 21.50
N SER A 125 -12.95 4.97 22.26
CA SER A 125 -12.92 6.35 21.77
C SER A 125 -12.09 7.26 22.69
N GLY A 126 -10.96 6.75 23.17
CA GLY A 126 -10.08 7.49 24.07
C GLY A 126 -9.54 8.78 23.44
N TRP A 127 -9.10 9.72 24.26
CA TRP A 127 -8.40 10.92 23.79
C TRP A 127 -6.93 10.59 23.51
N ALA A 128 -6.41 11.01 22.36
CA ALA A 128 -5.05 10.69 21.93
C ALA A 128 -3.94 11.54 22.60
N HIS A 129 -4.30 12.44 23.53
CA HIS A 129 -3.38 13.40 24.17
C HIS A 129 -2.48 14.14 23.16
N GLY A 130 -3.05 14.46 22.00
CA GLY A 130 -2.29 14.87 20.83
C GLY A 130 -3.18 15.25 19.66
N ARG A 131 -2.52 15.46 18.52
CA ARG A 131 -3.15 15.92 17.28
C ARG A 131 -2.81 15.04 16.09
N VAL A 132 -3.69 15.00 15.10
CA VAL A 132 -3.59 14.16 13.91
C VAL A 132 -3.66 14.93 12.61
N ALA A 133 -2.95 14.41 11.61
CA ALA A 133 -2.97 14.91 10.24
C ALA A 133 -2.81 13.76 9.24
N LEU A 134 -3.24 14.00 8.00
CA LEU A 134 -3.06 13.04 6.90
C LEU A 134 -1.91 13.47 5.99
N THR A 135 -1.04 12.51 5.63
CA THR A 135 -0.02 12.73 4.60
C THR A 135 -0.65 12.76 3.20
N ARG A 136 0.15 13.12 2.17
CA ARG A 136 -0.14 12.69 0.79
C ARG A 136 -0.32 11.16 0.73
N ALA A 137 -1.10 10.66 -0.23
CA ALA A 137 -1.31 9.22 -0.38
C ALA A 137 -0.05 8.46 -0.84
N VAL A 138 0.20 7.31 -0.23
CA VAL A 138 1.37 6.44 -0.43
C VAL A 138 0.94 4.97 -0.39
N ARG A 139 1.72 4.08 -1.01
CA ARG A 139 1.53 2.64 -0.89
C ARG A 139 1.89 2.19 0.52
N GLY A 140 1.12 1.27 1.10
CA GLY A 140 1.46 0.70 2.40
C GLY A 140 2.75 -0.11 2.34
N ASP A 141 2.98 -0.84 1.25
CA ASP A 141 4.21 -1.59 0.98
C ASP A 141 5.35 -0.73 0.38
N ALA A 142 5.29 0.60 0.52
CA ALA A 142 6.46 1.47 0.36
C ALA A 142 7.35 1.52 1.62
N PHE A 143 6.85 1.01 2.75
CA PHE A 143 7.55 0.91 4.03
C PHE A 143 8.01 -0.54 4.24
N ALA A 144 9.25 -0.72 4.72
CA ALA A 144 9.81 -2.03 5.05
C ALA A 144 9.72 -2.35 6.56
N ARG A 145 9.53 -1.33 7.41
CA ARG A 145 9.34 -1.41 8.87
C ARG A 145 8.41 -0.30 9.37
N ARG A 146 7.86 -0.46 10.57
CA ARG A 146 7.10 0.58 11.32
C ARG A 146 7.85 1.91 11.37
N SER A 147 9.14 1.86 11.71
CA SER A 147 10.06 3.00 11.72
C SER A 147 10.11 3.81 10.43
N ASP A 148 9.86 3.21 9.28
CA ASP A 148 9.91 3.88 7.99
C ASP A 148 8.63 4.70 7.75
N ALA A 149 7.49 4.22 8.28
CA ALA A 149 6.23 4.94 8.31
C ALA A 149 6.26 6.09 9.33
N ASP A 150 6.87 5.87 10.49
CA ASP A 150 7.10 6.93 11.50
C ASP A 150 8.02 8.02 10.96
N ALA A 151 9.16 7.65 10.37
CA ALA A 151 10.08 8.59 9.72
C ALA A 151 9.43 9.34 8.55
N TYR A 152 8.49 8.72 7.83
CA TYR A 152 7.70 9.37 6.79
C TYR A 152 6.69 10.38 7.36
N CYS A 153 6.08 10.11 8.52
CA CYS A 153 5.27 11.10 9.24
C CYS A 153 6.14 12.29 9.70
N ALA A 154 7.28 12.01 10.35
CA ALA A 154 8.20 13.04 10.82
C ALA A 154 8.71 13.94 9.67
N ALA A 155 9.14 13.34 8.56
CA ALA A 155 9.61 14.05 7.36
C ALA A 155 8.50 14.78 6.57
N ARG A 156 7.25 14.78 7.04
CA ARG A 156 6.12 15.45 6.39
C ARG A 156 5.44 16.50 7.26
N LEU A 157 5.55 16.39 8.58
CA LEU A 157 4.78 17.18 9.54
C LEU A 157 5.64 17.84 10.64
N GLY A 158 6.85 17.32 10.89
CA GLY A 158 7.78 17.82 11.91
C GLY A 158 8.32 16.71 12.81
N ALA A 159 9.32 17.02 13.64
CA ALA A 159 9.71 16.11 14.72
C ALA A 159 8.51 15.86 15.67
N GLY A 160 8.49 14.70 16.36
CA GLY A 160 7.37 14.30 17.22
C GLY A 160 6.24 13.55 16.49
N TRP A 161 6.12 13.69 15.17
CA TRP A 161 5.11 12.97 14.38
C TRP A 161 5.52 11.53 14.05
N ARG A 162 4.64 10.58 14.37
CA ARG A 162 4.75 9.15 14.02
C ARG A 162 3.49 8.64 13.30
N VAL A 163 3.48 7.41 12.76
CA VAL A 163 2.19 6.83 12.31
C VAL A 163 1.34 6.51 13.54
N ALA A 164 0.05 6.85 13.44
CA ALA A 164 -0.94 6.56 14.47
C ALA A 164 -1.12 5.06 14.65
N GLU A 165 -1.39 4.66 15.88
CA GLU A 165 -1.45 3.30 16.38
C GLU A 165 -2.87 2.99 16.87
N HIS A 166 -3.25 1.71 16.88
CA HIS A 166 -4.60 1.25 17.21
C HIS A 166 -5.04 1.64 18.64
N HIS A 167 -4.09 1.75 19.57
CA HIS A 167 -4.25 1.98 21.01
C HIS A 167 -3.79 3.38 21.47
N ASP A 168 -3.65 4.33 20.54
CA ASP A 168 -3.28 5.73 20.84
C ASP A 168 -4.31 6.47 21.72
N GLY A 169 -5.56 6.01 21.78
CA GLY A 169 -6.63 6.61 22.57
C GLY A 169 -6.63 6.15 24.03
N VAL A 170 -6.53 7.11 24.96
CA VAL A 170 -6.61 6.88 26.41
C VAL A 170 -7.99 7.28 26.95
N ASP A 171 -8.62 6.44 27.77
CA ASP A 171 -9.88 6.78 28.43
C ASP A 171 -9.70 7.57 29.74
N GLU A 172 -10.82 7.93 30.37
CA GLU A 172 -10.85 8.72 31.62
C GLU A 172 -10.31 7.95 32.84
N GLN A 173 -10.03 6.65 32.71
CA GLN A 173 -9.45 5.78 33.73
C GLN A 173 -7.95 5.50 33.47
N GLY A 174 -7.37 6.06 32.39
CA GLY A 174 -5.99 5.77 31.96
C GLY A 174 -5.87 4.47 31.15
N GLY A 175 -6.99 3.87 30.73
CA GLY A 175 -7.03 2.66 29.93
C GLY A 175 -6.74 2.95 28.44
N HIS A 176 -5.81 2.18 27.87
CA HIS A 176 -5.58 2.14 26.43
C HIS A 176 -6.52 1.12 25.78
N GLY A 177 -7.58 1.61 25.13
CA GLY A 177 -8.48 0.76 24.36
C GLY A 177 -8.08 0.67 22.90
N GLY A 178 -9.04 0.64 21.97
CA GLY A 178 -8.74 0.46 20.54
C GLY A 178 -9.94 0.64 19.63
N TRP A 179 -9.83 0.28 18.35
CA TRP A 179 -10.86 0.43 17.30
C TRP A 179 -11.27 1.87 16.96
N GLY A 180 -10.90 2.87 17.77
CA GLY A 180 -11.05 4.28 17.48
C GLY A 180 -10.47 5.18 18.58
N PHE A 181 -10.15 6.42 18.22
CA PHE A 181 -9.74 7.45 19.17
C PHE A 181 -10.16 8.85 18.70
N VAL A 182 -10.24 9.79 19.63
CA VAL A 182 -10.52 11.21 19.38
C VAL A 182 -9.23 12.01 19.53
N ALA A 183 -8.98 12.94 18.62
CA ALA A 183 -7.81 13.82 18.64
C ALA A 183 -8.14 15.20 18.05
N GLU A 184 -7.26 16.17 18.25
CA GLU A 184 -7.32 17.43 17.49
C GLU A 184 -6.86 17.18 16.05
N GLY A 185 -7.67 17.52 15.05
CA GLY A 185 -7.32 17.35 13.65
C GLY A 185 -8.47 17.66 12.71
N ARG A 186 -8.15 18.18 11.52
CA ARG A 186 -9.13 18.51 10.47
C ARG A 186 -9.04 17.53 9.31
N ILE A 187 -9.72 16.39 9.43
CA ILE A 187 -9.71 15.32 8.43
C ILE A 187 -11.06 15.27 7.70
N ALA A 188 -11.04 15.30 6.37
CA ALA A 188 -12.25 15.20 5.56
C ALA A 188 -12.94 13.84 5.75
N SER A 189 -14.27 13.83 5.95
CA SER A 189 -15.09 12.65 6.30
C SER A 189 -15.13 11.53 5.25
N ARG A 190 -14.56 11.75 4.07
CA ARG A 190 -14.40 10.75 2.99
C ARG A 190 -13.01 10.10 2.95
N SER A 191 -12.17 10.35 3.95
CA SER A 191 -10.80 9.83 4.02
C SER A 191 -10.74 8.42 4.58
N ARG A 192 -9.99 7.53 3.92
CA ARG A 192 -9.54 6.23 4.47
C ARG A 192 -8.01 6.20 4.43
N PHE A 193 -7.36 5.80 5.51
CA PHE A 193 -5.93 6.02 5.77
C PHE A 193 -5.28 4.84 6.49
N TRP A 194 -3.98 4.63 6.25
CA TRP A 194 -3.18 3.65 6.97
C TRP A 194 -3.07 4.03 8.46
N VAL A 195 -3.24 3.04 9.33
CA VAL A 195 -3.05 3.09 10.79
C VAL A 195 -2.26 1.84 11.18
N ALA A 196 -1.36 1.96 12.15
CA ALA A 196 -0.59 0.84 12.67
C ALA A 196 -1.40 0.02 13.69
N ILE A 197 -1.03 -1.25 13.85
CA ILE A 197 -1.36 -2.04 15.04
C ILE A 197 -0.16 -2.88 15.45
N ASP A 198 0.37 -2.69 16.66
CA ASP A 198 1.60 -3.39 17.08
C ASP A 198 1.31 -4.81 17.65
N ASP A 199 0.06 -5.11 18.02
CA ASP A 199 -0.37 -6.40 18.59
C ASP A 199 -0.59 -7.53 17.56
N THR A 200 -0.64 -7.23 16.25
CA THR A 200 -1.01 -8.21 15.21
C THR A 200 -0.12 -8.16 13.97
N GLY A 201 -0.42 -9.00 12.96
CA GLY A 201 0.26 -8.99 11.66
C GLY A 201 -0.45 -8.14 10.59
N ALA A 202 -1.30 -7.19 10.99
CA ALA A 202 -2.15 -6.43 10.09
C ALA A 202 -1.49 -5.16 9.53
N ASN A 203 -0.15 -5.06 9.47
CA ASN A 203 0.53 -3.91 8.89
C ASN A 203 1.17 -4.21 7.53
N CYS A 204 1.20 -3.19 6.67
CA CYS A 204 1.86 -3.28 5.37
C CYS A 204 3.40 -3.24 5.42
N TRP A 205 3.99 -3.11 6.60
CA TRP A 205 5.43 -3.17 6.84
C TRP A 205 5.86 -4.43 7.63
N ASP A 206 4.92 -5.30 7.99
CA ASP A 206 5.27 -6.52 8.73
C ASP A 206 6.00 -7.53 7.83
N PRO A 207 6.97 -8.29 8.37
CA PRO A 207 7.57 -9.42 7.66
C PRO A 207 6.49 -10.37 7.13
N ARG A 208 6.70 -10.91 5.92
CA ARG A 208 5.86 -12.00 5.42
C ARG A 208 6.08 -13.23 6.29
N ARG A 209 5.05 -13.62 7.04
CA ARG A 209 4.94 -14.93 7.69
C ARG A 209 4.59 -15.99 6.63
#